data_AF-A0A0P9ZHR4-F1
#
_entry.id   AF-A0A0P9ZHR4-F1
#
_cell.length_a   1.000
_cell.length_b   1.000
_cell.length_c   1.000
_cell.angle_alpha   90.00
_cell.angle_beta   90.00
_cell.angle_gamma   90.00
#
_symmetry.space_group_name_H-M   'P 1'
#
loop_
_entity.id
_entity.type
_entity.pdbx_description
1 polymer ?
#
loop_
_entity_poly.entity_id
_entity_poly.type
_entity_poly.pdbx_seq_one_letter_code
_entity_poly.pdbx_strand_id
1 'polypeptide(L)'
;MLASTLDRPSPEDSQTLAEVERTITSGVGALCFSRGLERRYQTETRLQRREFLTAMGIGGSLIYNLFLITDWLILRDVFVYVAIGRLCLITPMFIIMLILARRLASRRAMETTAAVATVLCSLMPMVVMTYSESPYQIFYQLGMLLIMVYCTMIQQLPLRHAAAALSCMLIIQLVTTYIADFADFVIWQANALLFVSTVMLLLMASYFLERASRLSYLFALRGRLLQVQLLEFARTDALTRLFNRRYQDEVLTSVWERARKKQANVAIILLDIDHFK
;
A
#
# COMPACT_ATOMS: atom_id res chain seq x y z
N MET A 1 -3.02 4.10 -28.70
CA MET A 1 -4.06 4.86 -27.95
C MET A 1 -3.73 6.34 -28.12
N LEU A 2 -4.34 7.00 -29.10
CA LEU A 2 -4.19 8.45 -29.26
C LEU A 2 -5.05 9.10 -28.17
N ALA A 3 -4.41 9.93 -27.35
CA ALA A 3 -5.06 10.79 -26.37
C ALA A 3 -6.28 11.46 -27.01
N SER A 4 -7.39 11.53 -26.26
CA SER A 4 -8.58 12.27 -26.66
C SER A 4 -8.17 13.66 -27.13
N THR A 5 -8.66 14.03 -28.31
CA THR A 5 -8.25 15.15 -29.15
C THR A 5 -8.57 16.55 -28.58
N LEU A 6 -8.77 16.67 -27.25
CA LEU A 6 -9.23 17.89 -26.57
C LEU A 6 -8.67 18.08 -25.14
N ASP A 7 -7.63 17.35 -24.72
CA ASP A 7 -7.01 17.56 -23.40
C ASP A 7 -6.16 18.84 -23.39
N ARG A 8 -6.82 20.00 -23.38
CA ARG A 8 -6.25 21.16 -22.71
C ARG A 8 -6.21 20.82 -21.21
N PRO A 9 -5.14 21.12 -20.48
CA PRO A 9 -5.16 21.02 -19.03
C PRO A 9 -6.37 21.82 -18.53
N SER A 10 -7.20 21.14 -17.76
CA SER A 10 -8.35 21.77 -17.16
C SER A 10 -7.86 22.82 -16.15
N PRO A 11 -8.66 23.86 -15.85
CA PRO A 11 -8.37 24.74 -14.71
C PRO A 11 -8.20 23.94 -13.40
N GLU A 12 -8.80 22.74 -13.30
CA GLU A 12 -8.62 21.81 -12.19
C GLU A 12 -7.19 21.23 -12.12
N ASP A 13 -6.52 20.99 -13.24
CA ASP A 13 -5.14 20.47 -13.27
C ASP A 13 -4.12 21.50 -12.76
N SER A 14 -4.32 22.77 -13.11
CA SER A 14 -3.50 23.88 -12.61
C SER A 14 -3.72 24.13 -11.11
N GLN A 15 -4.97 24.04 -10.64
CA GLN A 15 -5.28 24.11 -9.21
C GLN A 15 -4.69 22.91 -8.44
N THR A 16 -4.76 21.71 -9.01
CA THR A 16 -4.18 20.50 -8.42
C THR A 16 -2.66 20.62 -8.33
N LEU A 17 -1.99 21.14 -9.37
CA LEU A 17 -0.54 21.35 -9.35
C LEU A 17 -0.12 22.31 -8.23
N ALA A 18 -0.83 23.44 -8.08
CA ALA A 18 -0.57 24.40 -7.00
C ALA A 18 -0.80 23.78 -5.61
N GLU A 19 -1.82 22.94 -5.45
CA GLU A 19 -2.07 22.20 -4.21
C GLU A 19 -0.97 21.17 -3.91
N VAL A 20 -0.50 20.44 -4.92
CA VAL A 20 0.62 19.49 -4.80
C VAL A 20 1.90 20.21 -4.40
N GLU A 21 2.24 21.35 -5.03
CA GLU A 21 3.44 22.12 -4.70
C GLU A 21 3.39 22.73 -3.30
N ARG A 22 2.23 23.23 -2.86
CA ARG A 22 2.03 23.66 -1.47
C ARG A 22 2.26 22.52 -0.50
N THR A 23 1.72 21.33 -0.80
CA THR A 23 1.84 20.14 0.06
C THR A 23 3.27 19.61 0.13
N ILE A 24 4.02 19.66 -0.97
CA ILE A 24 5.44 19.30 -0.98
C ILE A 24 6.25 20.28 -0.11
N THR A 25 5.99 21.58 -0.24
CA THR A 25 6.68 22.63 0.52
C THR A 25 6.36 22.59 2.01
N SER A 26 5.11 22.35 2.39
CA SER A 26 4.70 22.20 3.80
C SER A 26 5.18 20.91 4.44
N GLY A 27 5.56 19.92 3.62
CA GLY A 27 5.88 18.57 4.05
C GLY A 27 4.66 17.75 4.45
N VAL A 28 4.85 16.42 4.51
CA VAL A 28 3.79 15.44 4.81
C VAL A 28 4.00 14.82 6.21
N GLY A 29 4.31 15.65 7.21
CA GLY A 29 4.58 15.19 8.58
C GLY A 29 3.35 14.58 9.27
N ALA A 30 2.15 15.10 8.98
CA ALA A 30 0.89 14.62 9.55
C ALA A 30 0.32 13.35 8.86
N LEU A 31 1.03 12.80 7.86
CA LEU A 31 0.61 11.62 7.07
C LEU A 31 -0.82 11.73 6.51
N CYS A 32 -1.30 12.93 6.23
CA CYS A 32 -2.61 13.18 5.65
C CYS A 32 -2.49 14.23 4.55
N PHE A 33 -3.20 14.06 3.45
CA PHE A 33 -3.36 15.10 2.44
C PHE A 33 -4.65 15.89 2.67
N SER A 34 -4.86 16.93 1.86
CA SER A 34 -6.16 17.59 1.73
C SER A 34 -7.23 16.58 1.30
N ARG A 35 -8.51 16.87 1.59
CA ARG A 35 -9.61 15.91 1.32
C ARG A 35 -9.71 15.50 -0.15
N GLY A 36 -9.46 16.43 -1.08
CA GLY A 36 -9.47 16.15 -2.52
C GLY A 36 -8.31 15.25 -2.93
N LEU A 37 -7.09 15.63 -2.56
CA LEU A 37 -5.88 14.89 -2.89
C LEU A 37 -5.83 13.51 -2.23
N GLU A 38 -6.32 13.37 -1.00
CA GLU A 38 -6.41 12.09 -0.29
C GLU A 38 -7.40 11.14 -1.00
N ARG A 39 -8.55 11.63 -1.46
CA ARG A 39 -9.50 10.81 -2.23
C ARG A 39 -8.89 10.34 -3.55
N ARG A 40 -8.17 11.23 -4.24
CA ARG A 40 -7.46 10.90 -5.49
C ARG A 40 -6.36 9.86 -5.24
N TYR A 41 -5.51 10.08 -4.24
CA TYR A 41 -4.49 9.13 -3.80
C TYR A 41 -5.08 7.76 -3.49
N GLN A 42 -6.15 7.70 -2.69
CA GLN A 42 -6.80 6.44 -2.34
C GLN A 42 -7.39 5.73 -3.56
N THR A 43 -7.98 6.47 -4.50
CA THR A 43 -8.61 5.88 -5.69
C THR A 43 -7.55 5.36 -6.67
N GLU A 44 -6.54 6.15 -6.98
CA GLU A 44 -5.48 5.80 -7.93
C GLU A 44 -4.61 4.63 -7.43
N THR A 45 -4.30 4.58 -6.13
CA THR A 45 -3.40 3.55 -5.57
C THR A 45 -4.11 2.27 -5.12
N ARG A 46 -5.45 2.26 -5.07
CA ARG A 46 -6.20 1.13 -4.49
C ARG A 46 -5.94 -0.20 -5.20
N LEU A 47 -5.94 -0.22 -6.53
CA LEU A 47 -5.77 -1.46 -7.30
C LEU A 47 -4.37 -2.04 -7.09
N GLN A 48 -3.34 -1.20 -7.24
CA GLN A 48 -1.95 -1.56 -6.98
C GLN A 48 -1.77 -2.06 -5.54
N ARG A 49 -2.40 -1.39 -4.57
CA ARG A 49 -2.35 -1.79 -3.16
C ARG A 49 -3.02 -3.14 -2.91
N ARG A 50 -4.14 -3.42 -3.57
CA ARG A 50 -4.84 -4.72 -3.47
C ARG A 50 -3.97 -5.85 -4.01
N GLU A 51 -3.33 -5.65 -5.15
CA GLU A 51 -2.42 -6.63 -5.75
C GLU A 51 -1.21 -6.88 -4.85
N PHE A 52 -0.60 -5.81 -4.36
CA PHE A 52 0.52 -5.89 -3.43
C PHE A 52 0.15 -6.67 -2.15
N LEU A 53 -0.95 -6.32 -1.48
CA LEU A 53 -1.42 -7.04 -0.29
C LEU A 53 -1.76 -8.51 -0.58
N THR A 54 -2.29 -8.80 -1.77
CA THR A 54 -2.59 -10.18 -2.16
C THR A 54 -1.31 -10.99 -2.34
N ALA A 55 -0.33 -10.45 -3.07
CA ALA A 55 0.96 -11.11 -3.32
C ALA A 55 1.74 -11.33 -2.02
N MET A 56 1.86 -10.29 -1.18
CA MET A 56 2.53 -10.39 0.12
C MET A 56 1.76 -11.27 1.11
N GLY A 57 0.42 -11.30 1.02
CA GLY A 57 -0.43 -12.20 1.80
C GLY A 57 -0.17 -13.67 1.46
N ILE A 58 -0.16 -14.02 0.17
CA ILE A 58 0.15 -15.39 -0.29
C ILE A 58 1.57 -15.78 0.15
N GLY A 59 2.56 -14.93 -0.10
CA GLY A 59 3.94 -15.18 0.33
C GLY A 59 4.07 -15.35 1.84
N GLY A 60 3.40 -14.49 2.62
CA GLY A 60 3.35 -14.58 4.09
C GLY A 60 2.70 -15.86 4.59
N SER A 61 1.63 -16.32 3.95
CA SER A 61 0.98 -17.59 4.30
C SER A 61 1.87 -18.80 4.04
N LEU A 62 2.64 -18.80 2.95
CA LEU A 62 3.63 -19.84 2.66
C LEU A 62 4.75 -19.86 3.71
N ILE A 63 5.32 -18.69 4.02
CA ILE A 63 6.36 -18.55 5.05
C ILE A 63 5.83 -18.98 6.41
N TYR A 64 4.61 -18.58 6.78
CA TYR A 64 3.99 -18.96 8.05
C TYR A 64 3.82 -20.49 8.18
N ASN A 65 3.45 -21.18 7.09
CA ASN A 65 3.37 -22.64 7.08
C ASN A 65 4.74 -23.31 7.08
N LEU A 66 5.80 -22.65 6.60
CA LEU A 66 7.17 -23.17 6.70
C LEU A 66 7.62 -23.34 8.16
N PHE A 67 7.05 -22.56 9.10
CA PHE A 67 7.29 -22.74 10.54
C PHE A 67 6.80 -24.09 11.08
N LEU A 68 6.02 -24.88 10.33
CA LEU A 68 5.73 -26.27 10.69
C LEU A 68 7.00 -27.11 10.82
N ILE A 69 8.06 -26.78 10.06
CA ILE A 69 9.36 -27.44 10.20
C ILE A 69 9.94 -27.15 11.59
N THR A 70 9.87 -25.90 12.04
CA THR A 70 10.30 -25.50 13.38
C THR A 70 9.44 -26.16 14.45
N ASP A 71 8.11 -26.18 14.28
CA ASP A 71 7.19 -26.83 15.21
C ASP A 71 7.51 -28.33 15.33
N TRP A 72 7.84 -29.01 14.23
CA TRP A 72 8.22 -30.43 14.23
C TRP A 72 9.54 -30.70 14.98
N LEU A 73 10.51 -29.79 14.85
CA LEU A 73 11.81 -29.91 15.52
C LEU A 73 11.72 -29.64 17.03
N ILE A 74 10.89 -28.68 17.44
CA ILE A 74 10.86 -28.14 18.81
C ILE A 74 9.78 -28.80 19.69
N LEU A 75 8.62 -29.11 19.09
CA LEU A 75 7.40 -29.53 19.80
C LEU A 75 6.92 -30.90 19.31
N ARG A 76 7.77 -31.91 19.41
CA ARG A 76 7.44 -33.25 18.92
C ARG A 76 6.25 -33.90 19.65
N ASP A 77 5.96 -33.43 20.87
CA ASP A 77 4.87 -33.82 21.76
C ASP A 77 3.50 -33.27 21.31
N VAL A 78 3.41 -31.98 20.97
CA VAL A 78 2.15 -31.32 20.57
C VAL A 78 2.04 -31.04 19.06
N PHE A 79 3.03 -31.45 18.28
CA PHE A 79 3.14 -31.17 16.84
C PHE A 79 1.84 -31.44 16.06
N VAL A 80 1.18 -32.58 16.30
CA VAL A 80 -0.03 -32.94 15.56
C VAL A 80 -1.15 -31.92 15.78
N TYR A 81 -1.34 -31.47 17.03
CA TYR A 81 -2.34 -30.45 17.37
C TYR A 81 -1.99 -29.09 16.75
N VAL A 82 -0.71 -28.72 16.79
CA VAL A 82 -0.19 -27.48 16.19
C VAL A 82 -0.37 -27.52 14.66
N ALA A 83 -0.05 -28.63 14.02
CA ALA A 83 -0.18 -28.81 12.58
C ALA A 83 -1.65 -28.75 12.12
N ILE A 84 -2.56 -29.41 12.83
CA ILE A 84 -4.00 -29.32 12.58
C ILE A 84 -4.48 -27.88 12.79
N GLY A 85 -4.07 -27.21 13.87
CA GLY A 85 -4.41 -25.80 14.11
C GLY A 85 -3.94 -24.87 12.97
N ARG A 86 -2.71 -25.02 12.49
CA ARG A 86 -2.19 -24.19 11.38
C ARG A 86 -2.89 -24.49 10.05
N LEU A 87 -3.06 -25.76 9.70
CA LEU A 87 -3.54 -26.17 8.37
C LEU A 87 -5.06 -26.13 8.25
N CYS A 88 -5.80 -26.42 9.33
CA CYS A 88 -7.25 -26.51 9.31
C CYS A 88 -7.96 -25.28 9.90
N LEU A 89 -7.28 -24.48 10.74
CA LEU A 89 -7.87 -23.27 11.33
C LEU A 89 -7.23 -21.99 10.78
N ILE A 90 -5.93 -21.78 11.01
CA ILE A 90 -5.26 -20.50 10.69
C ILE A 90 -5.16 -20.27 9.18
N THR A 91 -4.71 -21.28 8.40
CA THR A 91 -4.52 -21.13 6.96
C THR A 91 -5.85 -20.88 6.22
N PRO A 92 -6.93 -21.65 6.46
CA PRO A 92 -8.23 -21.38 5.82
C PRO A 92 -8.81 -20.03 6.23
N MET A 93 -8.70 -19.67 7.50
CA MET A 93 -9.12 -18.36 8.01
C MET A 93 -8.35 -17.22 7.31
N PHE A 94 -7.04 -17.36 7.14
CA PHE A 94 -6.22 -16.38 6.46
C PHE A 94 -6.60 -16.26 4.97
N ILE A 95 -6.86 -17.39 4.30
CA ILE A 95 -7.35 -17.41 2.91
C ILE A 95 -8.70 -16.68 2.80
N ILE A 96 -9.64 -16.94 3.72
CA ILE A 96 -10.94 -16.26 3.75
C ILE A 96 -10.76 -14.75 3.94
N MET A 97 -9.93 -14.33 4.88
CA MET A 97 -9.62 -12.92 5.12
C MET A 97 -8.96 -12.27 3.89
N LEU A 98 -8.08 -12.99 3.19
CA LEU A 98 -7.43 -12.51 1.96
C LEU A 98 -8.44 -12.33 0.82
N ILE A 99 -9.35 -13.30 0.64
CA ILE A 99 -10.45 -13.22 -0.33
C ILE A 99 -11.38 -12.05 0.02
N LEU A 100 -11.71 -11.88 1.30
CA LEU A 100 -12.54 -10.77 1.78
C LEU A 100 -11.86 -9.42 1.50
N ALA A 101 -10.56 -9.28 1.83
CA ALA A 101 -9.77 -8.09 1.54
C ALA A 101 -9.78 -7.72 0.06
N ARG A 102 -9.77 -8.72 -0.85
CA ARG A 102 -9.86 -8.50 -2.31
C ARG A 102 -11.23 -8.03 -2.77
N ARG A 103 -12.31 -8.42 -2.09
CA ARG A 103 -13.70 -8.06 -2.42
C ARG A 103 -14.09 -6.68 -1.90
N LEU A 104 -13.39 -6.16 -0.90
CA LEU A 104 -13.76 -4.89 -0.27
C LEU A 104 -13.53 -3.68 -1.16
N ALA A 105 -14.55 -2.82 -1.21
CA ALA A 105 -14.56 -1.57 -1.97
C ALA A 105 -13.71 -0.46 -1.34
N SER A 106 -13.61 -0.47 0.00
CA SER A 106 -12.94 0.57 0.76
C SER A 106 -11.51 0.18 1.08
N ARG A 107 -10.56 1.10 0.85
CA ARG A 107 -9.15 0.91 1.22
C ARG A 107 -8.96 0.65 2.72
N ARG A 108 -9.70 1.40 3.56
CA ARG A 108 -9.66 1.22 5.03
C ARG A 108 -10.15 -0.16 5.44
N ALA A 109 -11.23 -0.65 4.81
CA ALA A 109 -11.77 -1.98 5.09
C ALA A 109 -10.78 -3.08 4.68
N MET A 110 -10.10 -2.93 3.54
CA MET A 110 -9.06 -3.85 3.11
C MET A 110 -7.86 -3.88 4.08
N GLU A 111 -7.37 -2.71 4.50
CA GLU A 111 -6.23 -2.59 5.43
C GLU A 111 -6.57 -3.11 6.84
N THR A 112 -7.77 -2.82 7.35
CA THR A 112 -8.24 -3.37 8.63
C THR A 112 -8.38 -4.89 8.58
N THR A 113 -8.99 -5.44 7.52
CA THR A 113 -9.10 -6.90 7.34
C THR A 113 -7.73 -7.57 7.33
N ALA A 114 -6.78 -6.97 6.60
CA ALA A 114 -5.43 -7.50 6.51
C ALA A 114 -4.66 -7.39 7.84
N ALA A 115 -4.85 -6.31 8.61
CA ALA A 115 -4.24 -6.14 9.93
C ALA A 115 -4.83 -7.13 10.96
N VAL A 116 -6.15 -7.30 10.95
CA VAL A 116 -6.87 -8.26 11.80
C VAL A 116 -6.41 -9.69 11.51
N ALA A 117 -6.25 -10.06 10.25
CA ALA A 117 -5.73 -11.38 9.87
C ALA A 117 -4.34 -11.65 10.47
N THR A 118 -3.43 -10.68 10.41
CA THR A 118 -2.07 -10.82 10.95
C THR A 118 -2.06 -10.92 12.48
N VAL A 119 -2.90 -10.16 13.18
CA VAL A 119 -3.08 -10.27 14.64
C VAL A 119 -3.61 -11.66 15.02
N LEU A 120 -4.57 -12.19 14.26
CA LEU A 120 -5.13 -13.51 14.55
C LEU A 120 -4.10 -14.63 14.32
N CYS A 121 -3.23 -14.51 13.31
CA CYS A 121 -2.10 -15.42 13.10
C CYS A 121 -1.08 -15.42 14.26
N SER A 122 -0.99 -14.32 15.02
CA SER A 122 -0.06 -14.18 16.14
C SER A 122 -0.56 -14.86 17.42
N LEU A 123 -1.87 -15.16 17.52
CA LEU A 123 -2.46 -15.80 18.70
C LEU A 123 -2.00 -17.25 18.86
N MET A 124 -2.00 -18.03 17.78
CA MET A 124 -1.74 -19.46 17.85
C MET A 124 -0.33 -19.80 18.39
N PRO A 125 0.77 -19.18 17.91
CA PRO A 125 2.10 -19.33 18.51
C PRO A 125 2.13 -19.04 20.01
N MET A 126 1.37 -18.04 20.45
CA MET A 126 1.34 -17.61 21.86
C MET A 126 0.53 -18.55 22.73
N VAL A 127 -0.58 -19.09 22.22
CA VAL A 127 -1.33 -20.15 22.90
C VAL A 127 -0.46 -21.40 23.06
N VAL A 128 0.25 -21.79 22.00
CA VAL A 128 1.16 -22.94 22.05
C VAL A 128 2.28 -22.71 23.08
N MET A 129 2.85 -21.51 23.14
CA MET A 129 3.84 -21.15 24.16
C MET A 129 3.29 -21.26 25.60
N THR A 130 2.02 -20.99 25.84
CA THR A 130 1.43 -21.05 27.19
C THR A 130 1.10 -22.49 27.64
N TYR A 131 0.80 -23.39 26.71
CA TYR A 131 0.38 -24.77 27.03
C TYR A 131 1.44 -25.85 26.81
N SER A 132 2.52 -25.53 26.10
CA SER A 132 3.61 -26.47 25.83
C SER A 132 4.45 -26.70 27.10
N GLU A 133 4.86 -27.94 27.36
CA GLU A 133 5.83 -28.24 28.44
C GLU A 133 7.28 -28.28 27.94
N SER A 134 7.50 -28.05 26.63
CA SER A 134 8.82 -28.07 26.02
C SER A 134 9.75 -26.96 26.58
N PRO A 135 11.02 -27.28 26.90
CA PRO A 135 12.01 -26.30 27.38
C PRO A 135 12.33 -25.20 26.35
N TYR A 136 11.91 -25.40 25.10
CA TYR A 136 12.17 -24.51 23.97
C TYR A 136 10.97 -23.62 23.62
N GLN A 137 9.93 -23.55 24.45
CA GLN A 137 8.75 -22.72 24.20
C GLN A 137 9.06 -21.22 23.97
N ILE A 138 10.16 -20.71 24.54
CA ILE A 138 10.62 -19.32 24.40
C ILE A 138 10.88 -18.95 22.93
N PHE A 139 11.25 -19.91 22.07
CA PHE A 139 11.52 -19.64 20.65
C PHE A 139 10.28 -19.11 19.89
N TYR A 140 9.06 -19.31 20.38
CA TYR A 140 7.85 -18.72 19.78
C TYR A 140 7.80 -17.19 19.91
N GLN A 141 8.50 -16.60 20.88
CA GLN A 141 8.65 -15.15 21.00
C GLN A 141 9.46 -14.58 19.83
N LEU A 142 10.47 -15.31 19.33
CA LEU A 142 11.19 -14.92 18.12
C LEU A 142 10.28 -14.94 16.88
N GLY A 143 9.38 -15.92 16.82
CA GLY A 143 8.32 -15.96 15.81
C GLY A 143 7.41 -14.73 15.85
N MET A 144 7.06 -14.25 17.05
CA MET A 144 6.26 -13.02 17.21
C MET A 144 6.98 -11.78 16.68
N LEU A 145 8.29 -11.65 16.91
CA LEU A 145 9.08 -10.56 16.32
C LEU A 145 9.00 -10.59 14.79
N LEU A 146 9.13 -11.77 14.17
CA LEU A 146 9.01 -11.92 12.72
C LEU A 146 7.61 -11.57 12.20
N ILE A 147 6.55 -11.92 12.94
CA ILE A 147 5.17 -11.55 12.59
C ILE A 147 4.98 -10.02 12.69
N MET A 148 5.52 -9.37 13.71
CA MET A 148 5.48 -7.90 13.86
C MET A 148 6.24 -7.19 12.73
N VAL A 149 7.42 -7.71 12.36
CA VAL A 149 8.21 -7.24 11.20
C VAL A 149 7.42 -7.43 9.91
N TYR A 150 6.79 -8.59 9.71
CA TYR A 150 5.95 -8.84 8.53
C TYR A 150 4.79 -7.84 8.43
N CYS A 151 4.08 -7.59 9.54
CA CYS A 151 2.95 -6.66 9.63
C CYS A 151 3.31 -5.23 9.18
N THR A 152 4.54 -4.78 9.45
CA THR A 152 4.98 -3.41 9.17
C THR A 152 5.86 -3.27 7.94
N MET A 153 6.88 -4.11 7.78
CA MET A 153 7.86 -3.98 6.69
C MET A 153 7.40 -4.64 5.39
N ILE A 154 6.75 -5.81 5.47
CA ILE A 154 6.38 -6.58 4.29
C ILE A 154 4.96 -6.21 3.84
N GLN A 155 4.00 -6.21 4.76
CA GLN A 155 2.62 -5.81 4.49
C GLN A 155 2.47 -4.29 4.34
N GLN A 156 3.44 -3.50 4.86
CA GLN A 156 3.49 -2.05 4.74
C GLN A 156 2.18 -1.37 5.16
N LEU A 157 1.61 -1.76 6.30
CA LEU A 157 0.36 -1.15 6.79
C LEU A 157 0.56 0.34 7.11
N PRO A 158 -0.44 1.20 6.83
CA PRO A 158 -0.39 2.60 7.26
C PRO A 158 -0.29 2.70 8.78
N LEU A 159 0.35 3.78 9.26
CA LEU A 159 0.76 3.94 10.65
C LEU A 159 -0.38 3.71 11.64
N ARG A 160 -1.61 4.15 11.33
CA ARG A 160 -2.77 3.98 12.20
C ARG A 160 -3.15 2.51 12.41
N HIS A 161 -3.15 1.74 11.32
CA HIS A 161 -3.45 0.31 11.37
C HIS A 161 -2.29 -0.48 11.97
N ALA A 162 -1.05 -0.09 11.65
CA ALA A 162 0.16 -0.66 12.23
C ALA A 162 0.20 -0.45 13.75
N ALA A 163 -0.10 0.76 14.24
CA ALA A 163 -0.18 1.07 15.67
C ALA A 163 -1.20 0.20 16.38
N ALA A 164 -2.43 0.12 15.87
CA ALA A 164 -3.45 -0.73 16.47
C ALA A 164 -3.02 -2.22 16.50
N ALA A 165 -2.54 -2.74 15.37
CA ALA A 165 -2.13 -4.15 15.27
C ALA A 165 -0.93 -4.48 16.17
N LEU A 166 0.11 -3.64 16.17
CA LEU A 166 1.29 -3.83 17.01
C LEU A 166 0.96 -3.69 18.50
N SER A 167 0.08 -2.76 18.88
CA SER A 167 -0.40 -2.67 20.26
C SER A 167 -1.14 -3.93 20.69
N CYS A 168 -2.02 -4.47 19.85
CA CYS A 168 -2.68 -5.74 20.13
C CYS A 168 -1.67 -6.90 20.27
N MET A 169 -0.73 -7.04 19.34
CA MET A 169 0.29 -8.08 19.39
C MET A 169 1.22 -7.94 20.61
N LEU A 170 1.56 -6.71 21.00
CA LEU A 170 2.35 -6.42 22.19
C LEU A 170 1.61 -6.83 23.47
N ILE A 171 0.32 -6.48 23.57
CA ILE A 171 -0.50 -6.88 24.72
C ILE A 171 -0.60 -8.40 24.79
N ILE A 172 -0.88 -9.07 23.66
CA ILE A 172 -0.92 -10.54 23.59
C ILE A 172 0.40 -11.11 24.10
N GLN A 173 1.54 -10.63 23.58
CA GLN A 173 2.88 -11.08 23.97
C GLN A 173 3.16 -10.90 25.48
N LEU A 174 2.87 -9.73 26.05
CA LEU A 174 3.14 -9.44 27.45
C LEU A 174 2.27 -10.30 28.38
N VAL A 175 1.00 -10.45 28.04
CA VAL A 175 0.03 -11.24 28.81
C VAL A 175 0.37 -12.73 28.74
N THR A 176 0.66 -13.27 27.55
CA THR A 176 0.99 -14.70 27.41
C THR A 176 2.30 -15.06 28.07
N THR A 177 3.30 -14.15 28.02
CA THR A 177 4.57 -14.34 28.74
C THR A 177 4.40 -14.29 30.25
N TYR A 178 3.49 -13.44 30.75
CA TYR A 178 3.17 -13.40 32.18
C TYR A 178 2.45 -14.67 32.65
N ILE A 179 1.46 -15.14 31.89
CA ILE A 179 0.68 -16.35 32.23
C ILE A 179 1.52 -17.63 32.14
N ALA A 180 2.45 -17.71 31.18
CA ALA A 180 3.25 -18.91 30.97
C ALA A 180 4.26 -19.20 32.10
N ASP A 181 4.47 -18.25 33.02
CA ASP A 181 5.16 -18.38 34.33
C ASP A 181 6.54 -19.08 34.32
N PHE A 182 7.18 -19.19 33.17
CA PHE A 182 8.49 -19.83 33.02
C PHE A 182 9.66 -18.87 33.26
N ALA A 183 9.37 -17.58 33.49
CA ALA A 183 10.37 -16.51 33.51
C ALA A 183 10.34 -15.76 34.84
N ASP A 184 11.50 -15.66 35.48
CA ASP A 184 11.68 -14.76 36.63
C ASP A 184 11.26 -13.32 36.27
N PHE A 185 10.87 -12.55 37.29
CA PHE A 185 10.41 -11.17 37.10
C PHE A 185 11.41 -10.28 36.32
N VAL A 186 12.71 -10.52 36.48
CA VAL A 186 13.77 -9.81 35.74
C VAL A 186 13.75 -10.18 34.24
N ILE A 187 13.57 -11.47 33.93
CA ILE A 187 13.50 -11.95 32.54
C ILE A 187 12.25 -11.37 31.88
N TRP A 188 11.11 -11.36 32.58
CA TRP A 188 9.88 -10.75 32.09
C TRP A 188 10.07 -9.26 31.77
N GLN A 189 10.71 -8.48 32.65
CA GLN A 189 11.01 -7.07 32.41
C GLN A 189 11.93 -6.86 31.20
N ALA A 190 13.00 -7.64 31.08
CA ALA A 190 13.90 -7.56 29.93
C ALA A 190 13.16 -7.86 28.62
N ASN A 191 12.26 -8.83 28.64
CA ASN A 191 11.42 -9.20 27.49
C ASN A 191 10.43 -8.08 27.14
N ALA A 192 9.77 -7.49 28.15
CA ALA A 192 8.88 -6.36 27.95
C ALA A 192 9.61 -5.17 27.32
N LEU A 193 10.81 -4.83 27.80
CA LEU A 193 11.64 -3.77 27.24
C LEU A 193 12.03 -4.07 25.78
N LEU A 194 12.38 -5.32 25.46
CA LEU A 194 12.70 -5.77 24.09
C LEU A 194 11.52 -5.58 23.14
N PHE A 195 10.32 -6.02 23.53
CA PHE A 195 9.14 -5.92 22.66
C PHE A 195 8.62 -4.47 22.55
N VAL A 196 8.65 -3.69 23.63
CA VAL A 196 8.29 -2.26 23.59
C VAL A 196 9.24 -1.50 22.67
N SER A 197 10.55 -1.70 22.81
CA SER A 197 11.53 -1.05 21.93
C SER A 197 11.38 -1.51 20.47
N THR A 198 11.10 -2.79 20.23
CA THR A 198 10.81 -3.31 18.89
C THR A 198 9.58 -2.63 18.28
N VAL A 199 8.48 -2.52 19.03
CA VAL A 199 7.26 -1.84 18.55
C VAL A 199 7.55 -0.38 18.22
N MET A 200 8.32 0.33 19.06
CA MET A 200 8.72 1.72 18.79
C MET A 200 9.52 1.85 17.50
N LEU A 201 10.51 0.97 17.27
CA LEU A 201 11.31 0.95 16.05
C LEU A 201 10.46 0.63 14.81
N LEU A 202 9.56 -0.35 14.90
CA LEU A 202 8.68 -0.73 13.79
C LEU A 202 7.65 0.35 13.46
N LEU A 203 7.15 1.08 14.47
CA LEU A 203 6.27 2.24 14.25
C LEU A 203 7.03 3.39 13.59
N MET A 204 8.26 3.66 14.04
CA MET A 204 9.14 4.64 13.40
C MET A 204 9.36 4.27 11.92
N ALA A 205 9.67 3.01 11.63
CA ALA A 205 9.89 2.54 10.28
C ALA A 205 8.60 2.58 9.44
N SER A 206 7.44 2.22 10.00
CA SER A 206 6.13 2.36 9.34
C SER A 206 5.81 3.83 9.01
N TYR A 207 6.12 4.76 9.91
CA TYR A 207 6.00 6.21 9.66
C TYR A 207 6.85 6.65 8.47
N PHE A 208 8.13 6.25 8.43
CA PHE A 208 9.02 6.63 7.32
C PHE A 208 8.59 5.99 5.99
N LEU A 209 8.18 4.72 6.00
CA LEU A 209 7.66 4.03 4.81
C LEU A 209 6.40 4.71 4.27
N GLU A 210 5.44 5.05 5.13
CA GLU A 210 4.22 5.74 4.70
C GLU A 210 4.54 7.14 4.17
N ARG A 211 5.40 7.89 4.86
CA ARG A 211 5.84 9.23 4.42
C ARG A 211 6.54 9.16 3.05
N ALA A 212 7.43 8.19 2.85
CA ALA A 212 8.14 8.00 1.59
C ALA A 212 7.17 7.64 0.45
N SER A 213 6.22 6.73 0.69
CA SER A 213 5.17 6.37 -0.29
C SER A 213 4.32 7.58 -0.69
N ARG A 214 3.92 8.40 0.29
CA ARG A 214 3.14 9.62 0.06
C ARG A 214 3.91 10.66 -0.73
N LEU A 215 5.18 10.90 -0.41
CA LEU A 215 6.04 11.84 -1.16
C LEU A 215 6.30 11.35 -2.59
N SER A 216 6.58 10.07 -2.78
CA SER A 216 6.76 9.46 -4.10
C SER A 216 5.52 9.67 -4.98
N TYR A 217 4.32 9.50 -4.42
CA TYR A 217 3.08 9.81 -5.12
C TYR A 217 2.97 11.28 -5.52
N LEU A 218 3.28 12.22 -4.61
CA LEU A 218 3.23 13.66 -4.92
C LEU A 218 4.20 14.04 -6.03
N PHE A 219 5.44 13.54 -6.00
CA PHE A 219 6.41 13.80 -7.07
C PHE A 219 5.99 13.20 -8.41
N ALA A 220 5.45 11.98 -8.41
CA ALA A 220 4.91 11.35 -9.61
C ALA A 220 3.70 12.11 -10.17
N LEU A 221 2.84 12.65 -9.31
CA LEU A 221 1.70 13.48 -9.72
C LEU A 221 2.17 14.84 -10.28
N ARG A 222 3.12 15.50 -9.61
CA ARG A 222 3.74 16.74 -10.09
C ARG A 222 4.36 16.57 -11.47
N GLY A 223 5.15 15.51 -11.67
CA GLY A 223 5.78 15.20 -12.96
C GLY A 223 4.77 15.02 -14.09
N ARG A 224 3.67 14.29 -13.82
CA ARG A 224 2.57 14.10 -14.78
C ARG A 224 1.90 15.43 -15.14
N LEU A 225 1.58 16.27 -14.16
CA LEU A 225 0.93 17.56 -14.38
C LEU A 225 1.84 18.54 -15.16
N LEU A 226 3.13 18.62 -14.81
CA LEU A 226 4.11 19.43 -15.53
C LEU A 226 4.30 18.95 -16.98
N GLN A 227 4.32 17.63 -17.21
CA GLN A 227 4.39 17.08 -18.56
C GLN A 227 3.21 17.51 -19.43
N VAL A 228 1.99 17.52 -18.87
CA VAL A 228 0.79 17.99 -19.57
C VAL A 228 0.91 19.48 -19.93
N GLN A 229 1.35 20.32 -18.99
CA GLN A 229 1.57 21.76 -19.26
C GLN A 229 2.65 22.02 -20.31
N LEU A 230 3.76 21.29 -20.27
CA LEU A 230 4.82 21.40 -21.27
C LEU A 230 4.34 20.98 -22.67
N LEU A 231 3.55 19.91 -22.75
CA LEU A 231 2.94 19.48 -24.01
C LEU A 231 1.96 20.51 -24.56
N GLU A 232 1.20 21.18 -23.69
CA GLU A 232 0.33 22.29 -24.11
C GLU A 232 1.13 23.45 -24.69
N PHE A 233 2.15 23.93 -23.97
CA PHE A 233 3.01 25.01 -24.47
C PHE A 233 3.73 24.65 -25.77
N ALA A 234 4.17 23.39 -25.91
CA ALA A 234 4.81 22.92 -27.14
C ALA A 234 3.84 22.80 -28.33
N ARG A 235 2.53 22.71 -28.08
CA ARG A 235 1.48 22.54 -29.10
C ARG A 235 0.72 23.82 -29.40
N THR A 236 0.91 24.88 -28.63
CA THR A 236 0.12 26.12 -28.73
C THR A 236 1.01 27.27 -29.20
N ASP A 237 0.52 28.08 -30.12
CA ASP A 237 1.16 29.31 -30.56
C ASP A 237 0.99 30.42 -29.50
N ALA A 238 2.08 31.12 -29.18
CA ALA A 238 2.08 32.10 -28.09
C ALA A 238 1.28 33.37 -28.41
N LEU A 239 1.19 33.75 -29.69
CA LEU A 239 0.50 34.96 -30.13
C LEU A 239 -1.02 34.76 -30.19
N THR A 240 -1.46 33.65 -30.79
CA THR A 240 -2.87 33.37 -31.08
C THR A 240 -3.54 32.50 -30.02
N ARG A 241 -2.76 31.81 -29.17
CA ARG A 241 -3.23 30.75 -28.25
C ARG A 241 -3.97 29.60 -28.95
N LEU A 242 -3.86 29.51 -30.28
CA LEU A 242 -4.34 28.40 -31.07
C LEU A 242 -3.27 27.31 -31.15
N PHE A 243 -3.66 26.12 -31.55
CA PHE A 243 -2.66 25.08 -31.79
C PHE A 243 -1.71 25.49 -32.92
N ASN A 244 -0.42 25.20 -32.74
CA ASN A 244 0.59 25.54 -33.71
C ASN A 244 0.55 24.59 -34.92
N ARG A 245 1.25 24.99 -36.00
CA ARG A 245 1.32 24.21 -37.24
C ARG A 245 1.82 22.78 -37.06
N ARG A 246 2.76 22.57 -36.13
CA ARG A 246 3.26 21.23 -35.81
C ARG A 246 2.16 20.31 -35.28
N TYR A 247 1.34 20.80 -34.34
CA TYR A 247 0.21 20.02 -33.84
C TYR A 247 -0.87 19.84 -34.93
N GLN A 248 -1.09 20.83 -35.79
CA GLN A 248 -1.98 20.69 -36.94
C GLN A 248 -1.55 19.52 -37.85
N ASP A 249 -0.27 19.40 -38.17
CA ASP A 249 0.27 18.31 -39.00
C ASP A 249 0.08 16.92 -38.34
N GLU A 250 0.32 16.82 -37.01
CA GLU A 250 0.06 15.61 -36.22
C GLU A 250 -1.42 15.20 -36.29
N VAL A 251 -2.33 16.17 -36.09
CA VAL A 251 -3.77 15.93 -36.11
C VAL A 251 -4.24 15.54 -37.50
N LEU A 252 -3.82 16.26 -38.55
CA LEU A 252 -4.21 15.99 -39.94
C LEU A 252 -3.87 14.55 -40.32
N THR A 253 -2.63 14.12 -40.03
CA THR A 253 -2.16 12.76 -40.29
C THR A 253 -3.06 11.73 -39.60
N SER A 254 -3.39 11.95 -38.32
CA SER A 254 -4.25 11.05 -37.54
C SER A 254 -5.70 11.00 -38.04
N VAL A 255 -6.22 12.11 -38.56
CA VAL A 255 -7.59 12.21 -39.10
C VAL A 255 -7.64 11.50 -40.45
N TRP A 256 -6.64 11.71 -41.31
CA TRP A 256 -6.52 11.04 -42.60
C TRP A 256 -6.47 9.51 -42.47
N GLU A 257 -5.67 9.00 -41.53
CA GLU A 257 -5.61 7.55 -41.28
C GLU A 257 -6.95 6.96 -40.82
N ARG A 258 -7.67 7.68 -39.94
CA ARG A 258 -8.98 7.27 -39.45
C ARG A 258 -10.04 7.31 -40.55
N ALA A 259 -10.03 8.37 -41.35
CA ALA A 259 -10.93 8.53 -42.49
C ALA A 259 -10.73 7.43 -43.52
N ARG A 260 -9.47 7.07 -43.84
CA ARG A 260 -9.14 5.96 -44.73
C ARG A 260 -9.69 4.62 -44.22
N LYS A 261 -9.57 4.35 -42.91
CA LYS A 261 -10.09 3.10 -42.30
C LYS A 261 -11.62 3.04 -42.26
N LYS A 262 -12.29 4.18 -42.09
CA LYS A 262 -13.76 4.25 -41.97
C LYS A 262 -14.47 4.66 -43.27
N GLN A 263 -13.73 4.84 -44.36
CA GLN A 263 -14.23 5.40 -45.62
C GLN A 263 -15.05 6.69 -45.40
N ALA A 264 -14.57 7.55 -44.51
CA ALA A 264 -15.23 8.82 -44.20
C ALA A 264 -14.62 9.95 -45.04
N ASN A 265 -15.44 10.90 -45.47
CA ASN A 265 -14.98 12.12 -46.12
C ASN A 265 -14.40 13.09 -45.08
N VAL A 266 -13.30 13.78 -45.44
CA VAL A 266 -12.69 14.83 -44.60
C VAL A 266 -12.79 16.15 -45.33
N ALA A 267 -13.28 17.19 -44.65
CA ALA A 267 -13.27 18.56 -45.12
C ALA A 267 -12.30 19.39 -44.26
N ILE A 268 -11.57 20.31 -44.91
CA ILE A 268 -10.67 21.27 -44.24
C ILE A 268 -11.16 22.67 -44.58
N ILE A 269 -11.24 23.54 -43.57
CA ILE A 269 -11.57 24.96 -43.73
C ILE A 269 -10.31 25.74 -43.40
N LEU A 270 -9.85 26.58 -44.33
CA LEU A 270 -8.80 27.56 -44.12
C LEU A 270 -9.44 28.93 -44.00
N LEU A 271 -9.11 29.66 -42.94
CA LEU A 271 -9.59 31.00 -42.65
C LEU A 271 -8.38 31.93 -42.71
N ASP A 272 -8.46 32.99 -43.52
CA ASP A 272 -7.43 34.02 -43.63
C ASP A 272 -8.02 35.38 -43.24
N ILE A 273 -7.18 36.29 -42.74
CA ILE A 273 -7.61 37.64 -42.33
C ILE A 273 -7.21 38.61 -43.45
N ASP A 274 -8.21 39.15 -44.14
CA ASP A 274 -8.00 40.17 -45.16
C ASP A 274 -7.43 41.47 -44.55
N HIS A 275 -6.52 42.13 -45.28
CA HIS A 275 -5.87 43.39 -44.89
C HIS A 275 -4.97 43.34 -43.63
N PHE A 276 -4.20 42.27 -43.45
CA PHE A 276 -3.14 42.21 -42.44
C PHE A 276 -2.02 43.22 -42.78
N LYS A 277 -1.98 44.37 -42.08
CA LYS A 277 -1.00 45.46 -42.27
C LYS A 277 0.33 45.19 -41.59
#